data_AF-A0A961FG30-F1
#
_entry.id   AF-A0A961FG30-F1
#
_cell.length_a   1.000
_cell.length_b   1.000
_cell.length_c   1.000
_cell.angle_alpha   90.00
_cell.angle_beta   90.00
_cell.angle_gamma   90.00
#
_symmetry.space_group_name_H-M   'P 1'
#
loop_
_entity.id
_entity.type
_entity.pdbx_description
1 polymer ?
#
loop_
_entity_poly.entity_id
_entity_poly.type
_entity_poly.pdbx_seq_one_letter_code
_entity_poly.pdbx_strand_id
1 'polypeptide(L)'
;MGIMRVNGTRQRLLLATLFAAALLLAMHGVLGADPGSKEDPLATVSYVQHRGMFTLQQFRSGTSIRLGTGAELVLAQPGSGQVVVEGLDLQRDELLDLSLGERLGQSVLVSAHHYVNASGHDVFIRPASDCALLLRGEWK
;
A
#
# COMPACT_ATOMS: atom_id res chain seq x y z
N MET A 1 21.88 59.22 -41.50
CA MET A 1 22.21 58.15 -40.53
C MET A 1 21.64 58.54 -39.18
N GLY A 2 20.43 58.08 -38.85
CA GLY A 2 19.75 58.38 -37.58
C GLY A 2 19.77 57.15 -36.68
N ILE A 3 20.50 57.22 -35.57
CA ILE A 3 20.56 56.14 -34.57
C ILE A 3 19.29 56.25 -33.74
N MET A 4 18.31 55.40 -34.05
CA MET A 4 17.02 55.34 -33.38
C MET A 4 17.25 54.84 -31.93
N ARG A 5 17.24 55.76 -30.96
CA ARG A 5 17.24 55.42 -29.53
C ARG A 5 15.90 54.74 -29.21
N VAL A 6 15.91 53.42 -29.12
CA VAL A 6 14.76 52.64 -28.67
C VAL A 6 14.55 52.91 -27.18
N ASN A 7 13.37 53.45 -26.85
CA ASN A 7 12.95 53.79 -25.48
C ASN A 7 13.10 52.59 -24.54
N GLY A 8 14.05 52.66 -23.60
CA GLY A 8 14.35 51.60 -22.64
C GLY A 8 13.15 51.17 -21.77
N THR A 9 12.11 51.99 -21.68
CA THR A 9 10.84 51.68 -21.01
C THR A 9 10.05 50.57 -21.72
N ARG A 10 10.06 50.52 -23.05
CA ARG A 10 9.35 49.48 -23.83
C ARG A 10 10.08 48.14 -23.76
N GLN A 11 11.42 48.18 -23.73
CA GLN A 11 12.25 46.98 -23.62
C GLN A 11 12.13 46.32 -22.24
N ARG A 12 12.03 47.12 -21.16
CA ARG A 12 11.75 46.64 -19.80
C ARG A 12 10.35 46.03 -19.69
N LEU A 13 9.35 46.65 -20.33
CA LEU A 13 7.99 46.10 -20.35
C LEU A 13 7.96 44.73 -21.05
N LEU A 14 8.56 44.62 -22.24
CA LEU A 14 8.62 43.36 -22.99
C LEU A 14 9.33 42.24 -22.23
N LEU A 15 10.45 42.56 -21.56
CA LEU A 15 11.17 41.59 -20.72
C LEU A 15 10.33 41.14 -19.52
N ALA A 16 9.62 42.05 -18.86
CA ALA A 16 8.74 41.72 -17.76
C ALA A 16 7.58 40.82 -18.20
N THR A 17 6.99 41.09 -19.37
CA THR A 17 5.90 40.26 -19.92
C THR A 17 6.39 38.86 -20.31
N LEU A 18 7.57 38.76 -20.93
CA LEU A 18 8.18 37.47 -21.27
C LEU A 18 8.53 36.66 -20.02
N PHE A 19 9.04 37.32 -18.98
CA PHE A 19 9.35 36.67 -17.70
C PHE A 19 8.07 36.18 -17.00
N ALA A 20 7.01 36.99 -16.97
CA ALA A 20 5.72 36.60 -16.43
C ALA A 20 5.10 35.42 -17.20
N ALA A 21 5.19 35.42 -18.54
CA ALA A 21 4.72 34.33 -19.37
C ALA A 21 5.52 33.03 -19.14
N ALA A 22 6.84 33.13 -19.01
CA ALA A 22 7.70 31.99 -18.67
C ALA A 22 7.39 31.42 -17.27
N LEU A 23 7.11 32.29 -16.29
CA LEU A 23 6.73 31.89 -14.95
C LEU A 23 5.36 31.18 -14.92
N LEU A 24 4.38 31.69 -15.69
CA LEU A 24 3.06 31.07 -15.83
C LEU A 24 3.12 29.71 -16.53
N LEU A 25 4.00 29.56 -17.53
CA LEU A 25 4.26 28.27 -18.19
C LEU A 25 4.96 27.27 -17.25
N ALA A 26 5.91 27.73 -16.43
CA ALA A 26 6.57 26.89 -15.44
C ALA A 26 5.61 26.40 -14.34
N MET A 27 4.64 27.23 -13.94
CA MET A 27 3.63 26.86 -12.94
C MET A 27 2.58 25.87 -13.49
N HIS A 28 2.33 25.85 -14.81
CA HIS A 28 1.42 24.87 -15.43
C HIS A 28 2.01 23.44 -15.49
N GLY A 29 3.33 23.27 -15.36
CA GLY A 29 3.97 21.94 -15.30
C GLY A 29 3.85 21.23 -13.95
N VAL A 30 3.26 21.87 -12.93
CA VAL A 30 3.14 21.33 -11.56
C VAL A 30 1.71 20.81 -11.26
N LEU A 31 0.79 20.95 -12.22
CA LEU A 31 -0.58 20.48 -12.06
C LEU A 31 -0.72 19.02 -12.51
N GLY A 32 -0.65 18.12 -11.52
CA GLY A 32 -1.31 16.81 -11.57
C GLY A 32 -0.53 15.69 -12.22
N ALA A 33 0.49 15.17 -11.52
CA ALA A 33 0.72 13.74 -11.63
C ALA A 33 -0.51 13.05 -11.02
N ASP A 34 -1.22 12.25 -11.81
CA ASP A 34 -2.27 11.37 -11.28
C ASP A 34 -1.67 10.51 -10.15
N PRO A 35 -2.38 10.29 -9.03
CA PRO A 35 -1.91 9.39 -7.98
C PRO A 35 -1.51 8.03 -8.60
N GLY A 36 -0.24 7.65 -8.48
CA GLY A 36 0.30 6.43 -9.09
C GLY A 36 0.82 6.55 -10.54
N SER A 37 0.93 7.76 -11.11
CA SER A 37 1.64 7.96 -12.37
C SER A 37 3.15 7.71 -12.19
N LYS A 38 3.84 7.44 -13.30
CA LYS A 38 5.31 7.26 -13.32
C LYS A 38 6.08 8.49 -12.82
N GLU A 39 5.42 9.65 -12.77
CA GLU A 39 6.00 10.93 -12.32
C GLU A 39 5.71 11.23 -10.85
N ASP A 40 4.98 10.38 -10.12
CA ASP A 40 4.70 10.54 -8.69
C ASP A 40 5.97 10.28 -7.84
N PRO A 41 6.58 11.32 -7.23
CA PRO A 41 7.81 11.17 -6.46
C PRO A 41 7.55 10.66 -5.03
N LEU A 42 6.28 10.54 -4.60
CA LEU A 42 5.91 10.15 -3.23
C LEU A 42 5.58 8.66 -3.10
N ALA A 43 5.09 8.01 -4.15
CA ALA A 43 5.04 6.55 -4.23
C ALA A 43 6.41 6.00 -4.65
N THR A 44 7.45 6.25 -3.84
CA THR A 44 8.75 5.63 -4.07
C THR A 44 8.54 4.12 -4.26
N VAL A 45 9.06 3.58 -5.37
CA VAL A 45 9.00 2.16 -5.71
C VAL A 45 9.39 1.26 -4.52
N SER A 46 10.24 1.76 -3.61
CA SER A 46 10.58 1.12 -2.34
C SER A 46 9.41 0.99 -1.35
N TYR A 47 8.50 1.96 -1.26
CA TYR A 47 7.29 1.88 -0.42
C TYR A 47 6.34 0.79 -0.94
N VAL A 48 6.10 0.75 -2.25
CA VAL A 48 5.28 -0.29 -2.91
C VAL A 48 5.97 -1.65 -2.83
N GLN A 49 7.29 -1.73 -2.95
CA GLN A 49 8.05 -2.98 -2.81
C GLN A 49 8.05 -3.48 -1.36
N HIS A 50 8.23 -2.62 -0.35
CA HIS A 50 8.26 -3.08 1.04
C HIS A 50 6.87 -3.45 1.59
N ARG A 51 5.82 -2.71 1.21
CA ARG A 51 4.44 -3.00 1.66
C ARG A 51 3.71 -3.99 0.76
N GLY A 52 4.17 -4.19 -0.48
CA GLY A 52 3.54 -5.05 -1.49
C GLY A 52 4.04 -6.48 -1.55
N MET A 53 5.20 -6.78 -0.95
CA MET A 53 5.78 -8.13 -0.96
C MET A 53 5.31 -8.98 0.22
N PHE A 54 4.99 -10.25 -0.07
CA PHE A 54 4.80 -11.26 0.95
C PHE A 54 6.14 -11.66 1.57
N THR A 55 6.17 -11.78 2.89
CA THR A 55 7.28 -12.31 3.67
C THR A 55 6.92 -13.68 4.20
N LEU A 56 7.73 -14.70 3.91
CA LEU A 56 7.55 -16.03 4.48
C LEU A 56 8.06 -16.06 5.92
N GLN A 57 7.20 -16.43 6.86
CA GLN A 57 7.53 -16.54 8.28
C GLN A 57 7.05 -17.88 8.85
N GLN A 58 7.92 -18.52 9.63
CA GLN A 58 7.60 -19.74 10.37
C GLN A 58 7.10 -19.36 11.77
N PHE A 59 6.01 -19.97 12.19
CA PHE A 59 5.40 -19.79 13.51
C PHE A 59 5.26 -21.13 14.21
N ARG A 60 5.53 -21.13 15.52
CA ARG A 60 5.25 -22.27 16.38
C ARG A 60 3.80 -22.26 16.82
N SER A 61 3.25 -23.43 17.09
CA SER A 61 1.94 -23.59 17.74
C SER A 61 1.80 -22.67 18.96
N GLY A 62 0.63 -22.04 19.08
CA GLY A 62 0.28 -21.14 20.18
C GLY A 62 0.89 -19.74 20.10
N THR A 63 1.78 -19.45 19.13
CA THR A 63 2.37 -18.12 18.97
C THR A 63 1.28 -17.11 18.60
N SER A 64 1.16 -16.02 19.36
CA SER A 64 0.22 -14.95 19.01
C SER A 64 0.79 -14.11 17.89
N ILE A 65 0.02 -13.97 16.82
CA ILE A 65 0.32 -13.17 15.64
C ILE A 65 -0.68 -12.03 15.60
N ARG A 66 -0.20 -10.80 15.57
CA ARG A 66 -1.02 -9.60 15.41
C ARG A 66 -1.09 -9.23 13.93
N LEU A 67 -2.29 -9.03 13.43
CA LEU A 67 -2.58 -8.59 12.08
C LEU A 67 -3.23 -7.20 12.14
N GLY A 68 -2.55 -6.18 11.66
CA GLY A 68 -3.12 -4.84 11.51
C GLY A 68 -4.24 -4.80 10.49
N THR A 69 -5.00 -3.71 10.45
CA THR A 69 -6.02 -3.50 9.41
C THR A 69 -5.37 -3.50 8.02
N GLY A 70 -5.95 -4.25 7.08
CA GLY A 70 -5.43 -4.47 5.74
C GLY A 70 -4.22 -5.42 5.67
N ALA A 71 -3.78 -6.00 6.80
CA ALA A 71 -2.77 -7.04 6.78
C ALA A 71 -3.31 -8.29 6.10
N GLU A 72 -2.46 -8.92 5.30
CA GLU A 72 -2.80 -10.05 4.45
C GLU A 72 -1.93 -11.25 4.83
N LEU A 73 -2.52 -12.43 4.71
CA LEU A 73 -1.81 -13.69 4.96
C LEU A 73 -2.24 -14.78 3.99
N VAL A 74 -1.30 -15.64 3.65
CA VAL A 74 -1.54 -16.91 2.95
C VAL A 74 -0.90 -18.02 3.76
N LEU A 75 -1.66 -19.07 4.03
CA LEU A 75 -1.11 -20.26 4.67
C LEU A 75 -0.21 -21.01 3.67
N ALA A 76 1.10 -20.97 3.91
CA ALA A 76 2.10 -21.63 3.08
C ALA A 76 2.16 -23.11 3.48
N GLN A 77 1.46 -23.93 2.69
CA GLN A 77 1.45 -25.40 2.69
C GLN A 77 1.88 -26.08 4.02
N PRO A 78 0.99 -26.17 5.02
CA PRO A 78 1.19 -27.01 6.20
C PRO A 78 1.08 -28.48 5.80
N GLY A 79 1.68 -29.37 6.59
CA GLY A 79 1.62 -30.82 6.35
C GLY A 79 0.20 -31.39 6.25
N SER A 80 -0.80 -30.75 6.87
CA SER A 80 -2.23 -31.12 6.86
C SER A 80 -3.09 -30.36 5.83
N GLY A 81 -2.55 -29.39 5.10
CA GLY A 81 -3.30 -28.53 4.17
C GLY A 81 -4.22 -27.49 4.83
N GLN A 82 -4.41 -27.52 6.16
CA GLN A 82 -5.20 -26.55 6.92
C GLN A 82 -4.62 -26.36 8.32
N VAL A 83 -4.86 -25.21 8.93
CA VAL A 83 -4.45 -24.88 10.30
C VAL A 83 -5.61 -24.23 11.04
N VAL A 84 -5.99 -24.81 12.18
CA VAL A 84 -6.92 -24.18 13.11
C VAL A 84 -6.23 -22.98 13.76
N VAL A 85 -6.92 -21.86 13.85
CA VAL A 85 -6.45 -20.66 14.53
C VAL A 85 -7.36 -20.31 15.71
N GLU A 86 -6.76 -19.90 16.81
CA GLU A 86 -7.44 -19.41 18.00
C GLU A 86 -7.31 -17.89 18.09
N GLY A 87 -8.13 -17.27 18.94
CA GLY A 87 -8.06 -15.82 19.21
C GLY A 87 -8.94 -14.94 18.32
N LEU A 88 -9.49 -15.49 17.23
CA LEU A 88 -10.50 -14.84 16.41
C LEU A 88 -11.87 -14.86 17.10
N ASP A 89 -12.51 -13.70 17.18
CA ASP A 89 -13.93 -13.58 17.43
C ASP A 89 -14.65 -13.46 16.08
N LEU A 90 -15.19 -14.56 15.56
CA LEU A 90 -15.83 -14.57 14.23
C LEU A 90 -17.10 -13.71 14.13
N GLN A 91 -17.64 -13.20 15.23
CA GLN A 91 -18.74 -12.24 15.19
C GLN A 91 -18.23 -10.82 14.97
N ARG A 92 -17.09 -10.49 15.57
CA ARG A 92 -16.51 -9.15 15.56
C ARG A 92 -15.40 -8.94 14.51
N ASP A 93 -14.56 -9.94 14.32
CA ASP A 93 -13.40 -9.88 13.44
C ASP A 93 -13.79 -10.23 12.00
N GLU A 94 -13.44 -9.37 11.08
CA GLU A 94 -13.71 -9.49 9.65
C GLU A 94 -12.44 -9.93 8.93
N LEU A 95 -12.07 -11.19 9.10
CA LEU A 95 -11.06 -11.81 8.23
C LEU A 95 -11.77 -12.28 6.96
N LEU A 96 -11.41 -11.72 5.81
CA LEU A 96 -12.01 -12.08 4.52
C LEU A 96 -11.11 -13.09 3.82
N ASP A 97 -11.69 -14.18 3.32
CA ASP A 97 -11.06 -15.09 2.38
C ASP A 97 -11.25 -14.55 0.96
N LEU A 98 -10.18 -13.97 0.41
CA LEU A 98 -10.16 -13.40 -0.94
C LEU A 98 -10.11 -14.47 -2.04
N SER A 99 -9.75 -15.71 -1.71
CA SER A 99 -9.77 -16.82 -2.66
C SER A 99 -11.21 -17.27 -2.94
N LEU A 100 -12.08 -17.18 -1.94
CA LEU A 100 -13.50 -17.51 -2.04
C LEU A 100 -14.42 -16.29 -2.18
N GLY A 101 -13.94 -15.10 -1.82
CA GLY A 101 -14.72 -13.86 -1.83
C GLY A 101 -15.72 -13.76 -0.68
N GLU A 102 -15.45 -14.42 0.45
CA GLU A 102 -16.36 -14.49 1.60
C GLU A 102 -15.67 -14.16 2.92
N ARG A 103 -16.46 -13.86 3.96
CA ARG A 103 -15.94 -13.74 5.32
C ARG A 103 -15.58 -15.13 5.83
N LEU A 104 -14.46 -15.23 6.54
CA LEU A 104 -14.07 -16.45 7.22
C LEU A 104 -15.13 -16.87 8.24
N GLY A 105 -15.86 -17.95 7.95
CA GLY A 105 -16.95 -18.46 8.79
C GLY A 105 -16.51 -19.43 9.89
N GLN A 106 -15.27 -19.89 9.85
CA GLN A 106 -14.69 -20.85 10.80
C GLN A 106 -13.24 -20.47 11.08
N SER A 107 -12.74 -20.69 12.29
CA SER A 107 -11.36 -20.34 12.66
C SER A 107 -10.35 -21.36 12.10
N VAL A 108 -10.36 -21.59 10.79
CA VAL A 108 -9.50 -22.51 10.06
C VAL A 108 -8.97 -21.80 8.84
N LEU A 109 -7.64 -21.75 8.72
CA LEU A 109 -6.95 -21.27 7.53
C LEU A 109 -6.66 -22.46 6.61
N VAL A 110 -6.91 -22.30 5.32
CA VAL A 110 -6.68 -23.33 4.30
C VAL A 110 -5.43 -22.98 3.50
N SER A 111 -4.65 -23.99 3.15
CA SER A 111 -3.43 -23.83 2.38
C SER A 111 -3.70 -23.11 1.07
N ALA A 112 -2.84 -22.17 0.71
CA ALA A 112 -2.94 -21.34 -0.50
C ALA A 112 -4.19 -20.42 -0.58
N HIS A 113 -5.03 -20.39 0.45
CA HIS A 113 -6.07 -19.37 0.56
C HIS A 113 -5.47 -18.05 1.04
N HIS A 114 -6.01 -16.97 0.50
CA HIS A 114 -5.55 -15.63 0.76
C HIS A 114 -6.54 -14.91 1.65
N TYR A 115 -6.08 -14.46 2.81
CA TYR A 115 -6.90 -13.79 3.80
C TYR A 115 -6.45 -12.36 4.02
N VAL A 116 -7.40 -11.46 4.30
CA VAL A 116 -7.14 -10.06 4.68
C VAL A 116 -7.93 -9.68 5.92
N ASN A 117 -7.29 -8.95 6.84
CA ASN A 117 -7.99 -8.34 7.97
C ASN A 117 -8.72 -7.05 7.54
N ALA A 118 -10.05 -7.10 7.48
CA ALA A 118 -10.92 -5.97 7.14
C ALA A 118 -11.57 -5.30 8.37
N SER A 119 -11.29 -5.76 9.58
CA SER A 119 -12.05 -5.43 10.80
C SER A 119 -11.99 -3.96 11.26
N GLY A 120 -11.17 -3.10 10.65
CA GLY A 120 -10.91 -1.73 11.13
C GLY A 120 -10.12 -1.67 12.46
N HIS A 121 -9.76 -2.82 13.04
CA HIS A 121 -8.91 -2.97 14.22
C HIS A 121 -7.91 -4.12 14.03
N ASP A 122 -6.96 -4.23 14.96
CA ASP A 122 -5.98 -5.31 14.99
C ASP A 122 -6.63 -6.64 15.39
N VAL A 123 -6.35 -7.68 14.61
CA VAL A 123 -6.81 -9.05 14.87
C VAL A 123 -5.66 -9.90 15.38
N PHE A 124 -5.93 -10.79 16.33
CA PHE A 124 -4.92 -11.68 16.90
C PHE A 124 -5.27 -13.13 16.58
N ILE A 125 -4.35 -13.82 15.90
CA ILE A 125 -4.48 -15.25 15.61
C ILE A 125 -3.39 -16.05 16.32
N ARG A 126 -3.73 -17.27 16.73
CA ARG A 126 -2.81 -18.24 17.34
C ARG A 126 -2.95 -19.57 16.62
N PRO A 127 -1.99 -20.01 15.79
CA PRO A 127 -2.12 -21.28 15.09
C PRO A 127 -2.02 -22.44 16.09
N ALA A 128 -2.91 -23.42 15.99
CA ALA A 128 -2.93 -24.58 16.88
C ALA A 128 -1.79 -25.57 16.58
N SER A 129 -1.12 -25.45 15.44
CA SER A 129 0.02 -26.26 15.02
C SER A 129 1.12 -25.37 14.43
N ASP A 130 2.34 -25.89 14.35
CA ASP A 130 3.42 -25.22 13.63
C ASP A 130 3.01 -24.97 12.17
N CYS A 131 3.30 -23.78 11.65
CA CYS A 131 2.90 -23.39 10.30
C CYS A 131 3.84 -22.34 9.69
N ALA A 132 3.84 -22.29 8.37
CA ALA A 132 4.45 -21.22 7.60
C ALA A 132 3.35 -20.30 7.05
N LEU A 133 3.50 -19.00 7.23
CA LEU A 133 2.60 -18.00 6.66
C LEU A 133 3.39 -17.08 5.73
N LEU A 134 2.83 -16.79 4.57
CA LEU A 134 3.23 -15.63 3.77
C LEU A 134 2.43 -14.44 4.29
N LEU A 135 3.09 -13.40 4.75
CA LEU A 135 2.47 -12.22 5.37
C LEU A 135 2.79 -10.95 4.60
N ARG A 136 1.81 -10.08 4.46
CA ARG A 136 1.94 -8.76 3.83
C ARG A 136 1.21 -7.70 4.66
N GLY A 137 1.71 -6.47 4.64
CA GLY A 137 1.14 -5.36 5.43
C GLY A 137 1.68 -5.31 6.86
N GLU A 138 0.89 -4.79 7.80
CA GLU A 138 1.32 -4.60 9.18
C GLU A 138 1.06 -5.84 10.03
N TRP A 139 2.11 -6.54 10.46
CA TRP A 139 1.99 -7.70 11.34
C TRP A 139 3.11 -7.73 12.38
N LYS A 140 2.92 -8.47 13.48
CA LYS A 140 3.93 -8.68 14.52
C LYS A 140 3.76 -10.01 15.23
#